data_AF-A0A8C9F4J8-F1
#
_entry.id   AF-A0A8C9F4J8-F1
#
_cell.length_a   1.000
_cell.length_b   1.000
_cell.length_c   1.000
_cell.angle_alpha   90.00
_cell.angle_beta   90.00
_cell.angle_gamma   90.00
#
_symmetry.space_group_name_H-M   'P 1'
#
loop_
_entity.id
_entity.type
_entity.pdbx_description
1 polymer ?
#
loop_
_entity_poly.entity_id
_entity_poly.type
_entity_poly.pdbx_seq_one_letter_code
_entity_poly.pdbx_strand_id
1 'polypeptide(L)'
;MVHVEKQYVQIVRTLCLFLTPSERKCSRLCRSESSFKYESGLFVQGLLKDATGSFVLPFRQVMYAPYPTTHIDVDVNTVKQMPPCHEHIYNQRRYMRSELTAFWRANSDEEMSQDPIIHTDESFTPDLNIFQDIVHRDTLVKAFLDQIFHLKPGLSLRSTFLAQFLLVLHRKALTLIKYIEDDTQKGKKPFKSLRSLKIDLDLTAEGDLNIIMALAEKIKPGLHSFIFGRPFYISVQERDMLMTF
;
A
#
# COMPACT_ATOMS: atom_id res chain seq x y z
N MET A 1 -12.76 26.04 -10.56
CA MET A 1 -13.27 24.70 -10.21
C MET A 1 -13.30 23.72 -11.39
N VAL A 2 -13.99 24.00 -12.50
CA VAL A 2 -14.16 23.03 -13.62
C VAL A 2 -12.84 22.51 -14.24
N HIS A 3 -11.80 23.35 -14.36
CA HIS A 3 -10.49 22.92 -14.88
C HIS A 3 -9.71 22.03 -13.91
N VAL A 4 -9.76 22.34 -12.61
CA VAL A 4 -9.08 21.56 -11.55
C VAL A 4 -9.74 20.17 -11.46
N GLU A 5 -11.07 20.11 -11.44
CA GLU A 5 -11.79 18.84 -11.46
C GLU A 5 -11.42 17.96 -12.67
N LYS A 6 -11.29 18.55 -13.86
CA LYS A 6 -10.85 17.82 -15.07
C LYS A 6 -9.47 17.20 -14.91
N GLN A 7 -8.51 17.92 -14.31
CA GLN A 7 -7.16 17.42 -14.08
C GLN A 7 -7.17 16.23 -13.12
N TYR A 8 -7.90 16.32 -12.01
CA TYR A 8 -8.00 15.22 -11.03
C TYR A 8 -8.68 13.99 -11.65
N VAL A 9 -9.78 14.20 -12.37
CA VAL A 9 -10.49 13.12 -13.09
C VAL A 9 -9.57 12.46 -14.12
N GLN A 10 -8.72 13.22 -14.81
CA GLN A 10 -7.75 12.68 -15.75
C GLN A 10 -6.69 11.83 -15.05
N ILE A 11 -6.14 12.29 -13.92
CA ILE A 11 -5.17 11.50 -13.14
C ILE A 11 -5.80 10.20 -12.64
N VAL A 12 -7.00 10.25 -12.06
CA VAL A 12 -7.71 9.04 -11.59
C VAL A 12 -7.94 8.06 -12.75
N ARG A 13 -8.39 8.55 -13.91
CA ARG A 13 -8.57 7.71 -15.11
C ARG A 13 -7.27 7.09 -15.58
N THR A 14 -6.18 7.85 -15.60
CA THR A 14 -4.85 7.37 -15.97
C THR A 14 -4.36 6.28 -15.02
N LEU A 15 -4.48 6.47 -13.71
CA LEU A 15 -4.09 5.46 -12.72
C LEU A 15 -4.94 4.18 -12.83
N CYS A 16 -6.25 4.33 -13.08
CA CYS A 16 -7.16 3.20 -13.29
C CYS A 16 -6.84 2.34 -14.51
N LEU A 17 -6.02 2.82 -15.46
CA LEU A 17 -5.58 2.01 -16.60
C LEU A 17 -4.79 0.77 -16.17
N PHE A 18 -4.11 0.84 -15.02
CA PHE A 18 -3.29 -0.25 -14.47
C PHE A 18 -4.07 -1.22 -13.57
N LEU A 19 -5.37 -0.96 -13.37
CA LEU A 19 -6.27 -1.81 -12.59
C LEU A 19 -7.03 -2.81 -13.46
N THR A 20 -7.46 -3.92 -12.84
CA THR A 20 -8.39 -4.87 -13.48
C THR A 20 -9.79 -4.27 -13.62
N PRO A 21 -10.65 -4.78 -14.51
CA PRO A 21 -12.02 -4.27 -14.65
C PRO A 21 -12.84 -4.29 -13.34
N SER A 22 -12.63 -5.28 -12.48
CA SER A 22 -13.31 -5.38 -11.17
C SER A 22 -12.81 -4.32 -10.20
N GLU A 23 -11.49 -4.08 -10.14
CA GLU A 23 -10.89 -3.06 -9.28
C GLU A 23 -11.26 -1.64 -9.70
N ARG A 24 -11.43 -1.40 -11.01
CA ARG A 24 -11.93 -0.12 -11.54
C ARG A 24 -13.34 0.20 -11.06
N LYS A 25 -14.20 -0.82 -10.89
CA LYS A 25 -15.55 -0.62 -10.32
C LYS A 25 -15.49 -0.24 -8.84
N CYS A 26 -14.43 -0.62 -8.14
CA CYS A 26 -14.13 -0.23 -6.77
C CYS A 26 -13.27 1.04 -6.70
N SER A 27 -13.36 1.93 -7.69
CA SER A 27 -12.67 3.22 -7.74
C SER A 27 -13.68 4.35 -7.97
N ARG A 28 -13.36 5.58 -7.55
CA ARG A 28 -14.29 6.72 -7.61
C ARG A 28 -13.63 7.96 -8.21
N LEU A 29 -14.29 8.56 -9.20
CA LEU A 29 -13.91 9.85 -9.78
C LEU A 29 -14.27 11.01 -8.85
N CYS A 30 -13.56 12.13 -8.97
CA CYS A 30 -13.96 13.38 -8.33
C CYS A 30 -15.34 13.83 -8.83
N ARG A 31 -16.13 14.46 -7.95
CA ARG A 31 -17.31 15.24 -8.33
C ARG A 31 -17.34 16.56 -7.55
N SER A 32 -17.52 17.66 -8.27
CA SER A 32 -17.65 19.01 -7.71
C SER A 32 -18.86 19.21 -6.78
N GLU A 33 -19.94 18.45 -6.99
CA GLU A 33 -21.23 18.72 -6.33
C GLU A 33 -21.39 18.05 -4.96
N SER A 34 -20.43 17.21 -4.55
CA SER A 34 -20.51 16.42 -3.33
C SER A 34 -19.19 16.42 -2.57
N SER A 35 -19.22 16.72 -1.27
CA SER A 35 -18.07 16.53 -0.39
C SER A 35 -17.86 15.04 -0.13
N PHE A 36 -17.07 14.39 -0.98
CA PHE A 36 -16.69 13.00 -0.74
C PHE A 36 -15.65 12.91 0.37
N LYS A 37 -15.90 12.02 1.33
CA LYS A 37 -14.92 11.62 2.34
C LYS A 37 -14.08 10.47 1.81
N TYR A 38 -12.89 10.30 2.38
CA TYR A 38 -12.06 9.13 2.13
C TYR A 38 -12.83 7.85 2.47
N GLU A 39 -12.70 6.83 1.63
CA GLU A 39 -13.29 5.51 1.85
C GLU A 39 -12.19 4.45 1.81
N SER A 40 -12.10 3.64 2.86
CA SER A 40 -11.00 2.68 3.03
C SER A 40 -11.03 1.49 2.05
N GLY A 41 -12.17 1.23 1.41
CA GLY A 41 -12.36 0.12 0.47
C GLY A 41 -12.13 0.45 -1.01
N LEU A 42 -11.80 1.71 -1.35
CA LEU A 42 -11.61 2.12 -2.75
C LEU A 42 -10.14 1.98 -3.19
N PHE A 43 -9.92 1.52 -4.43
CA PHE A 43 -8.58 1.37 -5.01
C PHE A 43 -7.96 2.71 -5.43
N VAL A 44 -8.70 3.50 -6.23
CA VAL A 44 -8.34 4.89 -6.54
C VAL A 44 -9.54 5.77 -6.26
N GLN A 45 -9.31 6.84 -5.51
CA GLN A 45 -10.34 7.80 -5.19
C GLN A 45 -9.84 9.22 -5.42
N GLY A 46 -10.58 9.96 -6.22
CA GLY A 46 -10.36 11.40 -6.37
C GLY A 46 -11.05 12.16 -5.26
N LEU A 47 -10.27 12.90 -4.46
CA LEU A 47 -10.76 13.78 -3.40
C LEU A 47 -10.41 15.21 -3.76
N LEU A 48 -11.39 16.10 -3.71
CA LEU A 48 -11.20 17.53 -3.95
C LEU A 48 -10.84 18.23 -2.65
N LYS A 49 -9.93 19.20 -2.72
CA LYS A 49 -9.67 20.14 -1.62
C LYS A 49 -10.91 21.00 -1.39
N ASP A 50 -11.12 21.39 -0.14
CA ASP A 50 -12.18 22.31 0.26
C ASP A 50 -11.91 23.74 -0.25
N ALA A 51 -12.83 24.66 0.04
CA ALA A 51 -12.73 26.06 -0.37
C ALA A 51 -11.48 26.77 0.20
N THR A 52 -10.89 26.26 1.28
CA THR A 52 -9.65 26.79 1.88
C THR A 52 -8.38 26.18 1.26
N GLY A 53 -8.53 25.26 0.29
CA GLY A 53 -7.40 24.56 -0.32
C GLY A 53 -6.83 23.45 0.55
N SER A 54 -7.52 23.05 1.61
CA SER A 54 -7.14 21.94 2.47
C SER A 54 -7.94 20.68 2.15
N PHE A 55 -7.43 19.54 2.60
CA PHE A 55 -8.21 18.32 2.70
C PHE A 55 -7.80 17.62 3.99
N VAL A 56 -8.73 16.93 4.63
CA VAL A 56 -8.46 16.14 5.82
C VAL A 56 -8.52 14.68 5.43
N LEU A 57 -7.37 13.98 5.54
CA LEU A 57 -7.34 12.54 5.44
C LEU A 57 -7.57 11.93 6.82
N PRO A 58 -8.69 11.23 7.04
CA PRO A 58 -9.01 10.66 8.34
C PRO A 58 -8.08 9.49 8.67
N PHE A 59 -7.11 9.72 9.56
CA PHE A 59 -6.09 8.74 9.99
C PHE A 59 -6.70 7.35 10.27
N ARG A 60 -7.75 7.29 11.09
CA ARG A 60 -8.43 6.04 11.46
C ARG A 60 -8.89 5.23 10.23
N GLN A 61 -9.52 5.88 9.26
CA GLN A 61 -10.04 5.19 8.07
C GLN A 61 -8.91 4.72 7.15
N VAL A 62 -7.82 5.51 7.05
CA VAL A 62 -6.63 5.14 6.28
C VAL A 62 -5.95 3.91 6.89
N MET A 63 -5.82 3.88 8.22
CA MET A 63 -5.28 2.71 8.92
C MET A 63 -6.17 1.47 8.79
N TYR A 64 -7.48 1.64 8.67
CA TYR A 64 -8.42 0.52 8.44
C TYR A 64 -8.51 0.05 6.99
N ALA A 65 -7.84 0.71 6.04
CA ALA A 65 -7.74 0.21 4.68
C ALA A 65 -7.04 -1.15 4.64
N PRO A 66 -7.44 -2.09 3.77
CA PRO A 66 -6.81 -3.42 3.68
C PRO A 66 -5.38 -3.35 3.10
N TYR A 67 -5.06 -2.29 2.37
CA TYR A 67 -3.76 -2.06 1.75
C TYR A 67 -3.23 -0.66 2.08
N PRO A 68 -1.90 -0.46 2.09
CA PRO A 68 -1.31 0.86 2.28
C PRO A 68 -1.72 1.83 1.18
N THR A 69 -1.88 3.10 1.53
CA THR A 69 -2.31 4.17 0.62
C THR A 69 -1.13 4.95 0.06
N THR A 70 -1.21 5.35 -1.21
CA THR A 70 -0.34 6.39 -1.79
C THR A 70 -1.13 7.68 -1.89
N HIS A 71 -0.58 8.76 -1.34
CA HIS A 71 -1.13 10.10 -1.45
C HIS A 71 -0.45 10.86 -2.60
N ILE A 72 -1.23 11.19 -3.63
CA ILE A 72 -0.77 11.95 -4.80
C ILE A 72 -1.43 13.32 -4.75
N ASP A 73 -0.64 14.37 -4.48
CA ASP A 73 -1.11 15.75 -4.55
C ASP A 73 -0.75 16.33 -5.93
N VAL A 74 -1.79 16.54 -6.73
CA VAL A 74 -1.70 17.01 -8.12
C VAL A 74 -1.37 18.50 -8.20
N ASP A 75 -1.72 19.30 -7.19
CA ASP A 75 -1.47 20.75 -7.24
C ASP A 75 0.00 21.09 -7.01
N VAL A 76 0.66 20.34 -6.12
CA VAL A 76 2.08 20.53 -5.78
C VAL A 76 2.98 19.46 -6.40
N ASN A 77 2.43 18.54 -7.20
CA ASN A 77 3.14 17.42 -7.82
C ASN A 77 3.97 16.59 -6.83
N THR A 78 3.39 16.26 -5.67
CA THR A 78 4.04 15.43 -4.66
C THR A 78 3.41 14.05 -4.57
N VAL A 79 4.24 13.05 -4.29
CA VAL A 79 3.78 11.69 -4.06
C VAL A 79 4.38 11.19 -2.76
N LYS A 80 3.52 10.79 -1.83
CA LYS A 80 3.91 10.18 -0.56
C LYS A 80 3.27 8.82 -0.42
N GLN A 81 3.95 7.90 0.23
CA GLN A 81 3.51 6.51 0.36
C GLN A 81 3.47 6.10 1.84
N MET A 82 2.52 5.25 2.18
CA MET A 82 2.54 4.52 3.44
C MET A 82 3.60 3.40 3.43
N PRO A 83 4.00 2.91 4.62
CA PRO A 83 4.90 1.76 4.74
C PRO A 83 4.38 0.51 3.97
N PRO A 84 5.27 -0.45 3.67
CA PRO A 84 4.89 -1.68 2.99
C PRO A 84 3.77 -2.47 3.69
N CYS A 85 3.06 -3.31 2.94
CA CYS A 85 1.84 -3.97 3.39
C CYS A 85 1.96 -4.74 4.72
N HIS A 86 3.08 -5.44 4.97
CA HIS A 86 3.29 -6.16 6.22
C HIS A 86 3.36 -5.23 7.45
N GLU A 87 4.01 -4.08 7.33
CA GLU A 87 4.08 -3.06 8.39
C GLU A 87 2.71 -2.41 8.57
N HIS A 88 2.01 -2.10 7.48
CA HIS A 88 0.65 -1.58 7.51
C HIS A 88 -0.30 -2.53 8.27
N ILE A 89 -0.30 -3.83 7.94
CA ILE A 89 -1.12 -4.84 8.61
C ILE A 89 -0.76 -4.96 10.10
N TYR A 90 0.54 -4.93 10.42
CA TYR A 90 1.00 -4.95 11.80
C TYR A 90 0.50 -3.73 12.59
N ASN A 91 0.71 -2.53 12.05
CA ASN A 91 0.31 -1.26 12.66
C ASN A 91 -1.23 -1.15 12.75
N GLN A 92 -1.95 -1.60 11.73
CA GLN A 92 -3.41 -1.69 11.75
C GLN A 92 -3.90 -2.56 12.91
N ARG A 93 -3.30 -3.74 13.10
CA ARG A 93 -3.67 -4.64 14.21
C ARG A 93 -3.36 -4.01 15.57
N ARG A 94 -2.19 -3.38 15.70
CA ARG A 94 -1.77 -2.69 16.94
C ARG A 94 -2.73 -1.54 17.29
N TYR A 95 -3.05 -0.71 16.30
CA TYR A 95 -4.00 0.39 16.45
C TYR A 95 -5.42 -0.10 16.79
N MET A 96 -5.95 -1.08 16.05
CA MET A 96 -7.26 -1.65 16.32
C MET A 96 -7.36 -2.26 17.73
N ARG A 97 -6.32 -2.99 18.16
CA ARG A 97 -6.28 -3.55 19.52
C ARG A 97 -6.28 -2.46 20.59
N SER A 98 -5.51 -1.40 20.40
CA SER A 98 -5.48 -0.26 21.33
C SER A 98 -6.86 0.41 21.45
N GLU A 99 -7.53 0.68 20.33
CA GLU A 99 -8.87 1.29 20.31
C GLU A 99 -9.92 0.39 21.00
N LEU A 100 -9.87 -0.92 20.77
CA LEU A 100 -10.77 -1.87 21.42
C LEU A 100 -10.52 -1.98 22.93
N THR A 101 -9.25 -1.97 23.36
CA THR A 101 -8.90 -1.94 24.78
C THR A 101 -9.38 -0.65 25.46
N ALA A 102 -9.20 0.50 24.81
CA ALA A 102 -9.68 1.78 25.32
C ALA A 102 -11.22 1.78 25.45
N PHE A 103 -11.92 1.25 24.44
CA PHE A 103 -13.37 1.09 24.49
C PHE A 103 -13.83 0.15 25.60
N TRP A 104 -13.11 -0.96 25.83
CA TRP A 104 -13.42 -1.88 26.93
C TRP A 104 -13.24 -1.21 28.30
N ARG A 105 -12.11 -0.52 28.52
CA ARG A 105 -11.84 0.24 29.76
C ARG A 105 -12.86 1.34 30.03
N ALA A 106 -13.34 2.02 28.99
CA ALA A 106 -14.33 3.09 29.12
C ALA A 106 -15.73 2.59 29.52
N ASN A 107 -16.02 1.30 29.30
CA ASN A 107 -17.33 0.69 29.58
C ASN A 107 -17.30 -0.29 30.76
N SER A 108 -16.13 -0.56 31.36
CA SER A 108 -16.02 -1.35 32.58
C SER A 108 -16.17 -0.43 33.79
N ASP A 109 -17.27 -0.59 34.54
CA ASP A 109 -17.55 0.12 35.81
C ASP A 109 -16.68 -0.34 36.99
N GLU A 110 -15.77 -1.30 36.78
CA GLU A 110 -14.91 -1.84 37.82
C GLU A 110 -13.53 -1.18 37.81
N GLU A 111 -13.13 -0.59 38.94
CA GLU A 111 -11.74 -0.34 39.30
C GLU A 111 -10.98 -1.67 39.19
N MET A 112 -10.42 -1.96 38.01
CA MET A 112 -9.68 -3.19 37.79
C MET A 112 -8.41 -3.17 38.64
N SER A 113 -8.43 -3.99 39.69
CA SER A 113 -7.27 -4.45 40.43
C SER A 113 -6.19 -4.89 39.45
N GLN A 114 -4.99 -4.32 39.63
CA GLN A 114 -3.79 -4.70 38.90
C GLN A 114 -3.52 -6.19 39.08
N ASP A 115 -3.61 -6.97 38.00
CA ASP A 115 -3.18 -8.37 37.97
C ASP A 115 -2.76 -8.77 36.54
N PRO A 116 -1.90 -9.79 36.38
CA PRO A 116 -0.47 -9.56 36.25
C PRO A 116 -0.01 -9.60 34.78
N ILE A 117 0.84 -8.63 34.43
CA ILE A 117 1.89 -8.71 33.37
C ILE A 117 1.52 -9.59 32.16
N ILE A 118 0.50 -9.17 31.40
CA ILE A 118 0.64 -9.25 29.95
C ILE A 118 1.31 -7.94 29.59
N HIS A 119 2.48 -7.98 28.97
CA HIS A 119 3.16 -6.80 28.41
C HIS A 119 2.30 -6.18 27.30
N THR A 120 1.14 -5.62 27.65
CA THR A 120 0.44 -4.64 26.84
C THR A 120 1.17 -3.35 27.08
N ASP A 121 2.06 -3.02 26.15
CA ASP A 121 2.70 -1.73 26.02
C ASP A 121 1.70 -0.61 26.36
N GLU A 122 1.79 -0.07 27.59
CA GLU A 122 0.79 0.81 28.19
C GLU A 122 0.76 2.19 27.54
N SER A 123 1.65 2.46 26.57
CA SER A 123 1.76 3.75 25.89
C SER A 123 1.86 3.63 24.37
N PHE A 124 1.01 2.81 23.73
CA PHE A 124 0.91 2.89 22.28
C PHE A 124 0.40 4.28 21.86
N THR A 125 1.31 5.10 21.34
CA THR A 125 1.03 6.36 20.68
C THR A 125 1.12 6.12 19.17
N PRO A 126 0.03 6.31 18.40
CA PRO A 126 0.09 6.11 16.97
C PRO A 126 0.97 7.18 16.33
N ASP A 127 1.95 6.77 15.53
CA ASP A 127 2.66 7.70 14.65
C ASP A 127 1.67 8.25 13.62
N LEU A 128 1.40 9.55 13.71
CA LEU A 128 0.48 10.24 12.80
C LEU A 128 1.14 10.54 11.45
N ASN A 129 2.48 10.44 11.35
CA ASN A 129 3.23 10.69 10.13
C ASN A 129 3.36 9.43 9.25
N ILE A 130 2.21 8.88 8.86
CA ILE A 130 2.13 7.64 8.09
C ILE A 130 2.47 7.78 6.61
N PHE A 131 2.67 9.01 6.10
CA PHE A 131 3.00 9.27 4.70
C PHE A 131 4.45 9.75 4.57
N GLN A 132 5.27 8.92 3.95
CA GLN A 132 6.70 9.15 3.76
C GLN A 132 7.02 9.37 2.29
N ASP A 133 8.16 9.99 2.01
CA ASP A 133 8.64 10.18 0.64
C ASP A 133 9.06 8.85 0.01
N ILE A 134 8.89 8.73 -1.31
CA ILE A 134 9.29 7.52 -2.04
C ILE A 134 10.82 7.44 -2.12
N VAL A 135 11.40 6.40 -1.52
CA VAL A 135 12.86 6.22 -1.44
C VAL A 135 13.44 5.50 -2.66
N HIS A 136 12.68 4.59 -3.27
CA HIS A 136 13.18 3.69 -4.31
C HIS A 136 12.71 4.07 -5.70
N ARG A 137 13.62 4.03 -6.67
CA ARG A 137 13.30 4.16 -8.10
C ARG A 137 13.07 2.77 -8.72
N ASP A 138 12.19 2.72 -9.70
CA ASP A 138 11.91 1.54 -10.52
C ASP A 138 12.51 1.70 -11.93
N THR A 139 12.65 0.60 -12.66
CA THR A 139 13.11 0.59 -14.05
C THR A 139 12.01 0.17 -15.02
N LEU A 140 11.07 -0.66 -14.57
CA LEU A 140 9.98 -1.19 -15.41
C LEU A 140 9.02 -0.09 -15.86
N VAL A 141 8.55 0.75 -14.94
CA VAL A 141 7.61 1.84 -15.28
C VAL A 141 8.34 2.94 -16.02
N LYS A 142 9.58 3.25 -15.62
CA LYS A 142 10.44 4.17 -16.36
C LYS A 142 10.58 3.75 -17.83
N ALA A 143 11.01 2.51 -18.10
CA ALA A 143 11.20 2.03 -19.46
C ALA A 143 9.89 2.02 -20.27
N PHE A 144 8.77 1.64 -19.63
CA PHE A 144 7.45 1.69 -20.25
C PHE A 144 7.05 3.11 -20.65
N LEU A 145 7.20 4.09 -19.75
CA LEU A 145 6.87 5.50 -20.00
C LEU A 145 7.78 6.10 -21.06
N ASP A 146 9.07 5.79 -21.03
CA ASP A 146 10.03 6.25 -22.04
C ASP A 146 9.62 5.76 -23.45
N GLN A 147 9.05 4.56 -23.58
CA GLN A 147 8.72 3.96 -24.88
C GLN A 147 7.31 4.29 -25.39
N ILE A 148 6.28 4.29 -24.53
CA ILE A 148 4.88 4.37 -24.98
C ILE A 148 4.55 5.64 -25.76
N PHE A 149 5.21 6.77 -25.46
CA PHE A 149 4.93 8.03 -26.11
C PHE A 149 5.53 8.17 -27.52
N HIS A 150 6.46 7.29 -27.91
CA HIS A 150 6.94 7.16 -29.28
C HIS A 150 5.86 6.57 -30.22
N LEU A 151 4.88 5.85 -29.68
CA LEU A 151 3.79 5.28 -30.45
C LEU A 151 2.78 6.36 -30.85
N LYS A 152 2.33 6.32 -32.11
CA LYS A 152 1.35 7.28 -32.64
C LYS A 152 0.03 7.27 -31.85
N PRO A 153 -0.49 8.44 -31.43
CA PRO A 153 -1.83 8.53 -30.87
C PRO A 153 -2.91 8.30 -31.95
N GLY A 154 -4.15 8.01 -31.54
CA GLY A 154 -5.28 7.77 -32.45
C GLY A 154 -5.33 6.38 -33.08
N LEU A 155 -4.24 5.62 -33.00
CA LEU A 155 -4.22 4.19 -33.27
C LEU A 155 -4.34 3.40 -31.96
N SER A 156 -4.76 2.14 -32.02
CA SER A 156 -4.84 1.23 -30.86
C SER A 156 -3.47 0.76 -30.34
N LEU A 157 -2.37 1.34 -30.81
CA LEU A 157 -1.00 0.92 -30.47
C LEU A 157 -0.69 1.10 -28.98
N ARG A 158 -1.00 2.27 -28.41
CA ARG A 158 -0.71 2.56 -26.99
C ARG A 158 -1.48 1.65 -26.05
N SER A 159 -2.74 1.34 -26.36
CA SER A 159 -3.56 0.39 -25.58
C SER A 159 -3.02 -1.04 -25.68
N THR A 160 -2.59 -1.48 -26.86
CA THR A 160 -1.98 -2.80 -27.05
C THR A 160 -0.67 -2.92 -26.28
N PHE A 161 0.19 -1.90 -26.36
CA PHE A 161 1.46 -1.86 -25.64
C PHE A 161 1.26 -1.85 -24.11
N LEU A 162 0.31 -1.05 -23.61
CA LEU A 162 -0.11 -1.08 -22.20
C LEU A 162 -0.59 -2.48 -21.77
N ALA A 163 -1.42 -3.14 -22.57
CA ALA A 163 -1.92 -4.48 -22.25
C ALA A 163 -0.78 -5.51 -22.18
N GLN A 164 0.21 -5.41 -23.08
CA GLN A 164 1.42 -6.24 -23.03
C GLN A 164 2.26 -5.99 -21.78
N PHE A 165 2.44 -4.72 -21.41
CA PHE A 165 3.14 -4.34 -20.19
C PHE A 165 2.47 -4.94 -18.95
N LEU A 166 1.14 -4.77 -18.82
CA LEU A 166 0.36 -5.34 -17.72
C LEU A 166 0.45 -6.88 -17.69
N LEU A 167 0.43 -7.54 -18.86
CA LEU A 167 0.57 -9.00 -18.94
C LEU A 167 1.93 -9.47 -18.41
N VAL A 168 3.01 -8.77 -18.75
CA VAL A 168 4.35 -9.10 -18.24
C VAL A 168 4.43 -8.92 -16.73
N LEU A 169 3.87 -7.84 -16.18
CA LEU A 169 3.82 -7.62 -14.73
C LEU A 169 3.07 -8.77 -14.01
N HIS A 170 1.91 -9.17 -14.50
CA HIS A 170 1.14 -10.28 -13.91
C HIS A 170 1.88 -11.62 -14.02
N ARG A 171 2.55 -11.88 -15.14
CA ARG A 171 3.36 -13.10 -15.30
C ARG A 171 4.54 -13.10 -14.33
N LYS A 172 5.28 -12.00 -14.19
CA LYS A 172 6.35 -11.86 -13.20
C LYS A 172 5.83 -12.08 -11.78
N ALA A 173 4.67 -11.51 -11.43
CA ALA A 173 4.04 -11.73 -10.12
C ALA A 173 3.69 -13.21 -9.89
N LEU A 174 3.10 -13.88 -10.87
CA LEU A 174 2.77 -15.31 -10.75
C LEU A 174 4.03 -16.18 -10.65
N THR A 175 5.07 -15.88 -11.43
CA THR A 175 6.36 -16.57 -11.36
C THR A 175 7.01 -16.37 -9.99
N LEU A 176 6.95 -15.16 -9.43
CA LEU A 176 7.44 -14.88 -8.07
C LEU A 176 6.70 -15.71 -7.03
N ILE A 177 5.36 -15.81 -7.12
CA ILE A 177 4.56 -16.66 -6.24
C ILE A 177 5.02 -18.11 -6.33
N LYS A 178 5.21 -18.63 -7.55
CA LYS A 178 5.67 -20.01 -7.77
C LYS A 178 7.07 -20.26 -7.24
N TYR A 179 7.99 -19.33 -7.47
CA TYR A 179 9.35 -19.40 -6.93
C TYR A 179 9.32 -19.56 -5.40
N ILE A 180 8.54 -18.71 -4.70
CA ILE A 180 8.41 -18.78 -3.24
C ILE A 180 7.71 -20.07 -2.79
N GLU A 181 6.64 -20.47 -3.47
CA GLU A 181 5.93 -21.73 -3.16
C GLU A 181 6.88 -22.92 -3.25
N ASP A 182 7.66 -23.04 -4.30
CA ASP A 182 8.49 -24.21 -4.52
C ASP A 182 9.73 -24.20 -3.61
N ASP A 183 10.39 -23.04 -3.42
CA ASP A 183 11.53 -22.88 -2.50
C ASP A 183 11.16 -23.23 -1.05
N THR A 184 9.96 -22.87 -0.63
CA THR A 184 9.50 -23.08 0.76
C THR A 184 8.69 -24.35 0.98
N GLN A 185 8.53 -25.19 -0.05
CA GLN A 185 7.63 -26.35 -0.03
C GLN A 185 6.20 -25.97 0.39
N LYS A 186 5.67 -24.92 -0.25
CA LYS A 186 4.36 -24.30 -0.03
C LYS A 186 4.23 -23.76 1.40
N GLY A 187 5.26 -23.10 1.90
CA GLY A 187 5.29 -22.48 3.23
C GLY A 187 5.58 -23.43 4.40
N LYS A 188 5.91 -24.71 4.13
CA LYS A 188 6.35 -25.65 5.18
C LYS A 188 7.70 -25.24 5.79
N LYS A 189 8.54 -24.56 5.02
CA LYS A 189 9.83 -24.03 5.44
C LYS A 189 9.79 -22.50 5.41
N PRO A 190 10.53 -21.81 6.30
CA PRO A 190 10.66 -20.36 6.21
C PRO A 190 11.38 -19.96 4.91
N PHE A 191 11.02 -18.81 4.36
CA PHE A 191 11.73 -18.23 3.22
C PHE A 191 13.12 -17.76 3.65
N LYS A 192 14.16 -18.14 2.90
CA LYS A 192 15.56 -17.97 3.35
C LYS A 192 16.32 -16.86 2.64
N SER A 193 16.10 -16.63 1.34
CA SER A 193 16.95 -15.71 0.57
C SER A 193 16.16 -14.95 -0.48
N LEU A 194 15.98 -13.65 -0.23
CA LEU A 194 15.47 -12.72 -1.22
C LEU A 194 16.49 -12.46 -2.34
N ARG A 195 17.79 -12.63 -2.08
CA ARG A 195 18.86 -12.30 -3.02
C ARG A 195 18.79 -13.13 -4.30
N SER A 196 18.63 -14.45 -4.18
CA SER A 196 18.57 -15.35 -5.35
C SER A 196 17.33 -15.05 -6.18
N LEU A 197 16.17 -14.86 -5.53
CA LEU A 197 14.92 -14.49 -6.19
C LEU A 197 15.06 -13.18 -6.99
N LYS A 198 15.69 -12.16 -6.42
CA LYS A 198 15.92 -10.88 -7.10
C LYS A 198 16.78 -11.01 -8.36
N ILE A 199 17.79 -11.89 -8.32
CA ILE A 199 18.67 -12.12 -9.47
C ILE A 199 17.94 -12.94 -10.54
N ASP A 200 17.37 -14.08 -10.15
CA ASP A 200 16.76 -15.04 -11.08
C ASP A 200 15.54 -14.45 -11.83
N LEU A 201 14.78 -13.56 -11.19
CA LEU A 201 13.59 -12.95 -11.76
C LEU A 201 13.83 -11.58 -12.41
N ASP A 202 15.08 -11.12 -12.44
CA ASP A 202 15.47 -9.79 -12.91
C ASP A 202 14.65 -8.69 -12.18
N LEU A 203 14.78 -8.69 -10.85
CA LEU A 203 14.13 -7.78 -9.89
C LEU A 203 15.18 -7.23 -8.90
N THR A 204 16.35 -6.88 -9.41
CA THR A 204 17.46 -6.38 -8.59
C THR A 204 17.18 -4.97 -8.04
N ALA A 205 16.49 -4.14 -8.81
CA ALA A 205 15.99 -2.83 -8.39
C ALA A 205 14.84 -2.99 -7.39
N GLU A 206 14.93 -2.29 -6.26
CA GLU A 206 13.94 -2.40 -5.18
C GLU A 206 12.55 -1.90 -5.60
N GLY A 207 12.48 -0.84 -6.41
CA GLY A 207 11.21 -0.34 -6.95
C GLY A 207 10.49 -1.38 -7.81
N ASP A 208 11.21 -2.11 -8.66
CA ASP A 208 10.64 -3.17 -9.50
C ASP A 208 10.18 -4.35 -8.65
N LEU A 209 10.98 -4.75 -7.66
CA LEU A 209 10.58 -5.78 -6.70
C LEU A 209 9.30 -5.38 -5.98
N ASN A 210 9.19 -4.15 -5.48
CA ASN A 210 8.02 -3.65 -4.77
C ASN A 210 6.75 -3.70 -5.63
N ILE A 211 6.84 -3.34 -6.92
CA ILE A 211 5.70 -3.42 -7.86
C ILE A 211 5.24 -4.88 -8.00
N ILE A 212 6.17 -5.80 -8.28
CA ILE A 212 5.84 -7.21 -8.49
C ILE A 212 5.34 -7.87 -7.20
N MET A 213 5.95 -7.56 -6.06
CA MET A 213 5.51 -8.03 -4.73
C MET A 213 4.11 -7.53 -4.38
N ALA A 214 3.79 -6.26 -4.65
CA ALA A 214 2.46 -5.72 -4.42
C ALA A 214 1.39 -6.42 -5.29
N LEU A 215 1.70 -6.71 -6.55
CA LEU A 215 0.81 -7.50 -7.41
C LEU A 215 0.67 -8.94 -6.91
N ALA A 216 1.76 -9.56 -6.48
CA ALA A 216 1.76 -10.91 -5.94
C ALA A 216 0.92 -11.01 -4.66
N GLU A 217 1.05 -10.04 -3.74
CA GLU A 217 0.24 -9.93 -2.51
C GLU A 217 -1.25 -9.81 -2.81
N LYS A 218 -1.61 -9.04 -3.84
CA LYS A 218 -3.01 -8.90 -4.28
C LYS A 218 -3.59 -10.21 -4.82
N ILE A 219 -2.77 -11.00 -5.53
CA ILE A 219 -3.17 -12.30 -6.09
C ILE A 219 -3.20 -13.39 -5.00
N LYS A 220 -2.20 -13.38 -4.10
CA LYS A 220 -2.04 -14.33 -3.02
C LYS A 220 -1.66 -13.59 -1.72
N PRO A 221 -2.64 -13.23 -0.89
CA PRO A 221 -2.40 -12.50 0.35
C PRO A 221 -1.52 -13.26 1.34
N GLY A 222 -0.74 -12.53 2.13
CA GLY A 222 0.13 -13.03 3.19
C GLY A 222 1.59 -13.24 2.78
N LEU A 223 1.98 -12.95 1.54
CA LEU A 223 3.36 -13.12 1.06
C LEU A 223 4.31 -12.12 1.72
N HIS A 224 3.93 -10.85 1.79
CA HIS A 224 4.74 -9.82 2.45
C HIS A 224 5.02 -10.18 3.91
N SER A 225 4.00 -10.59 4.65
CA SER A 225 4.14 -11.02 6.05
C SER A 225 4.99 -12.28 6.19
N PHE A 226 4.89 -13.22 5.25
CA PHE A 226 5.69 -14.44 5.25
C PHE A 226 7.18 -14.18 5.00
N ILE A 227 7.50 -13.27 4.06
CA ILE A 227 8.88 -12.95 3.66
C ILE A 227 9.52 -11.94 4.62
N PHE A 228 8.83 -10.85 4.92
CA PHE A 228 9.39 -9.70 5.65
C PHE A 228 8.92 -9.60 7.10
N GLY A 229 7.82 -10.25 7.45
CA GLY A 229 7.21 -10.12 8.77
C GLY A 229 8.15 -10.54 9.89
N ARG A 230 8.75 -11.73 9.85
CA ARG A 230 9.66 -12.18 10.92
C ARG A 230 10.84 -11.22 11.16
N PRO A 231 11.64 -10.85 10.13
CA PRO A 231 12.68 -9.83 10.29
C PRO A 231 12.16 -8.52 10.88
N PHE A 232 10.96 -8.09 10.45
CA PHE A 232 10.34 -6.87 10.96
C PHE A 232 9.92 -6.98 12.44
N TYR A 233 9.29 -8.07 12.87
CA TYR A 233 8.92 -8.27 14.26
C TYR A 233 10.14 -8.28 15.19
N ILE A 234 11.23 -8.92 14.76
CA ILE A 234 12.48 -8.95 15.52
C ILE A 234 13.04 -7.53 15.66
N SER A 235 13.10 -6.75 14.57
CA SER A 235 13.65 -5.40 14.62
C SER A 235 12.80 -4.43 15.45
N VAL A 236 11.47 -4.57 15.44
CA VAL A 236 10.58 -3.80 16.31
C VAL A 236 10.80 -4.17 17.78
N GLN A 237 10.86 -5.46 18.11
CA GLN A 237 11.14 -5.91 19.48
C GLN A 237 12.50 -5.41 19.99
N GLU A 238 13.54 -5.46 19.16
CA GLU A 238 14.86 -4.92 19.49
C GLU A 238 14.83 -3.42 19.76
N ARG A 239 14.11 -2.64 18.94
CA ARG A 239 13.92 -1.20 19.17
C ARG A 239 13.19 -0.90 20.46
N ASP A 240 12.10 -1.62 20.73
CA ASP A 240 11.29 -1.42 21.94
C ASP A 240 12.14 -1.72 23.19
N MET A 241 12.97 -2.77 23.18
CA MET A 241 13.90 -3.08 24.27
C MET A 241 14.94 -1.97 24.50
N LEU A 242 15.44 -1.33 23.44
CA LEU A 242 16.40 -0.24 23.55
C LEU A 242 15.80 1.05 24.11
N MET A 243 14.49 1.28 23.92
CA MET A 243 13.79 2.48 24.43
C MET A 243 13.41 2.38 25.92
N THR A 244 13.58 1.20 26.53
CA THR A 244 13.34 0.96 27.97
C THR A 244 14.57 1.15 28.86
N PHE A 245 15.73 1.55 28.32
CA PHE A 245 16.96 1.88 29.06
C PHE A 245 17.19 3.40 29.12
#